data_AF-A0A0U3AN60-F1
#
_entry.id   AF-A0A0U3AN60-F1
#
_cell.length_a   1.000
_cell.length_b   1.000
_cell.length_c   1.000
_cell.angle_alpha   90.00
_cell.angle_beta   90.00
_cell.angle_gamma   90.00
#
_symmetry.space_group_name_H-M   'P 1'
#
loop_
_entity.id
_entity.type
_entity.pdbx_description
1 polymer ?
#
loop_
_entity_poly.entity_id
_entity_poly.type
_entity_poly.pdbx_seq_one_letter_code
_entity_poly.pdbx_strand_id
1 'polypeptide(L)'
;LAAANFAENHFTTGNFDECARRTSSVLSDAKLSIPLRAGEIANLIALNRSGEVPAKMNDLIEALERQKADFRVEWSFAGIKHFINQSAQFASNRAWLLGLFGAMGGENRDAILKKLKALKN
;
A
#
# COMPACT_ATOMS: atom_id res chain seq x y z
N LEU A 1 -6.25 -8.37 12.41
CA LEU A 1 -7.09 -7.26 12.92
C LEU A 1 -6.27 -6.21 13.70
N ALA A 2 -5.39 -6.57 14.64
CA ALA A 2 -4.57 -5.59 15.37
C ALA A 2 -3.56 -4.80 14.50
N ALA A 3 -2.80 -5.48 13.63
CA ALA A 3 -1.86 -4.82 12.71
C ALA A 3 -2.56 -3.94 11.64
N ALA A 4 -3.81 -4.29 11.31
CA ALA A 4 -4.61 -3.56 10.33
C ALA A 4 -5.05 -2.19 10.86
N ASN A 5 -5.66 -2.18 12.05
CA ASN A 5 -6.01 -0.95 12.74
C ASN A 5 -4.77 -0.10 13.07
N PHE A 6 -3.61 -0.73 13.25
CA PHE A 6 -2.37 -0.03 13.63
C PHE A 6 -1.73 0.76 12.48
N ALA A 7 -1.51 0.14 11.31
CA ALA A 7 -0.92 0.85 10.17
C ALA A 7 -1.88 1.92 9.63
N GLU A 8 -3.18 1.63 9.63
CA GLU A 8 -4.21 2.60 9.25
C GLU A 8 -4.25 3.78 10.22
N ASN A 9 -4.25 3.56 11.55
CA ASN A 9 -4.23 4.65 12.53
C ASN A 9 -2.99 5.54 12.41
N HIS A 10 -1.79 4.98 12.26
CA HIS A 10 -0.58 5.82 12.22
C HIS A 10 -0.40 6.57 10.91
N PHE A 11 -0.73 5.93 9.78
CA PHE A 11 -0.74 6.60 8.49
C PHE A 11 -1.77 7.73 8.44
N THR A 12 -2.97 7.50 8.99
CA THR A 12 -4.05 8.51 9.02
C THR A 12 -3.84 9.63 10.04
N THR A 13 -2.97 9.43 11.04
CA THR A 13 -2.53 10.49 11.97
C THR A 13 -1.33 11.30 11.47
N GLY A 14 -0.77 10.98 10.29
CA GLY A 14 0.34 11.72 9.70
C GLY A 14 1.72 11.45 10.32
N ASN A 15 1.86 10.39 11.13
CA ASN A 15 3.10 10.07 11.84
C ASN A 15 3.95 9.09 11.01
N PHE A 16 4.41 9.57 9.86
CA PHE A 16 4.95 8.76 8.76
C PHE A 16 6.29 8.08 9.08
N ASP A 17 7.15 8.71 9.87
CA ASP A 17 8.42 8.11 10.30
C ASP A 17 8.21 6.90 11.23
N GLU A 18 7.27 7.00 12.16
CA GLU A 18 6.93 5.90 13.07
C GLU A 18 6.22 4.76 12.31
N CYS A 19 5.40 5.11 11.31
CA CYS A 19 4.80 4.14 10.38
C CYS A 19 5.89 3.36 9.62
N ALA A 20 6.95 4.03 9.13
CA ALA A 20 8.07 3.38 8.44
C ALA A 20 8.85 2.43 9.37
N ARG A 21 9.22 2.91 10.56
CA ARG A 21 10.02 2.14 11.54
C ARG A 21 9.35 0.85 11.98
N ARG A 22 8.02 0.83 12.07
CA ARG A 22 7.28 -0.34 12.54
C ARG A 22 6.84 -1.26 11.41
N THR A 23 6.63 -0.73 10.20
CA THR A 23 6.34 -1.56 9.02
C THR A 23 7.49 -2.54 8.74
N SER A 24 8.75 -2.09 8.88
CA SER A 24 9.94 -2.95 8.73
C SER A 24 10.01 -4.07 9.76
N SER A 25 9.46 -3.88 10.96
CA SER A 25 9.44 -4.89 12.03
C SER A 25 8.35 -5.95 11.87
N VAL A 26 7.33 -5.71 11.03
CA VAL A 26 6.15 -6.59 10.87
C VAL A 26 6.15 -7.34 9.53
N LEU A 27 7.05 -6.97 8.61
CA LEU A 27 7.21 -7.59 7.28
C LEU A 27 7.59 -9.09 7.29
N SER A 28 7.80 -9.68 8.47
CA SER A 28 8.07 -11.11 8.67
C SER A 28 6.85 -12.03 8.48
N ASP A 29 5.62 -11.48 8.50
CA ASP A 29 4.38 -12.25 8.27
C ASP A 29 3.91 -12.11 6.81
N ALA A 30 4.00 -13.21 6.04
CA ALA A 30 3.73 -13.23 4.61
C ALA A 30 2.32 -12.75 4.23
N LYS A 31 1.30 -13.00 5.08
CA LYS A 31 -0.08 -12.59 4.78
C LYS A 31 -0.33 -11.10 5.02
N LEU A 32 0.36 -10.50 5.98
CA LEU A 32 0.27 -9.07 6.27
C LEU A 32 1.19 -8.23 5.37
N SER A 33 2.16 -8.86 4.71
CA SER A 33 3.19 -8.19 3.91
C SER A 33 2.62 -7.34 2.76
N ILE A 34 1.57 -7.80 2.07
CA ILE A 34 1.08 -7.16 0.85
C ILE A 34 0.36 -5.82 1.13
N PRO A 35 -0.62 -5.76 2.06
CA PRO A 35 -1.21 -4.47 2.46
C PRO A 35 -0.20 -3.49 3.04
N LEU A 36 0.76 -3.99 3.83
CA LEU A 36 1.80 -3.16 4.44
C LEU A 36 2.75 -2.57 3.38
N ARG A 37 3.13 -3.33 2.36
CA ARG A 37 3.93 -2.84 1.22
C ARG A 37 3.20 -1.73 0.45
N ALA A 38 1.88 -1.85 0.24
CA ALA A 38 1.09 -0.78 -0.37
C ALA A 38 1.07 0.49 0.51
N GLY A 39 0.96 0.33 1.83
CA GLY A 39 1.08 1.43 2.79
C GLY A 39 2.46 2.09 2.78
N GLU A 40 3.54 1.31 2.72
CA GLU A 40 4.92 1.81 2.64
C GLU A 40 5.13 2.72 1.41
N ILE A 41 4.59 2.34 0.26
CA ILE A 41 4.64 3.16 -0.96
C ILE A 41 3.97 4.51 -0.75
N ALA A 42 2.77 4.53 -0.15
CA ALA A 42 2.08 5.77 0.15
C ALA A 42 2.85 6.63 1.16
N ASN A 43 3.53 5.98 2.11
CA ASN A 43 4.36 6.64 3.11
C ASN A 43 5.60 7.29 2.49
N LEU A 44 6.26 6.64 1.53
CA LEU A 44 7.41 7.22 0.81
C LEU A 44 7.02 8.49 0.05
N ILE A 45 5.83 8.50 -0.57
CA ILE A 45 5.30 9.69 -1.24
C ILE A 45 5.04 10.81 -0.22
N ALA A 46 4.48 10.49 0.95
CA ALA A 46 4.28 11.47 2.02
C ALA A 46 5.61 12.10 2.47
N LEU A 47 6.68 11.30 2.52
CA LEU A 47 8.02 11.72 2.95
C LEU A 47 8.85 12.38 1.85
N ASN A 48 8.28 12.70 0.68
CA ASN A 48 9.02 13.20 -0.51
C ASN A 48 10.15 12.27 -0.99
N ARG A 49 10.05 10.97 -0.69
CA ARG A 49 11.01 9.93 -1.07
C ARG A 49 10.52 9.16 -2.31
N SER A 50 9.86 9.84 -3.23
CA SER A 50 9.24 9.24 -4.41
C SER A 50 10.24 8.51 -5.33
N GLY A 51 11.54 8.83 -5.25
CA GLY A 51 12.60 8.11 -5.97
C GLY A 51 12.72 6.62 -5.60
N GLU A 52 12.21 6.21 -4.42
CA GLU A 52 12.24 4.82 -3.97
C GLU A 52 10.98 4.02 -4.35
N VAL A 53 9.92 4.71 -4.80
CA VAL A 53 8.63 4.11 -5.15
C VAL A 53 8.76 3.03 -6.24
N PRO A 54 9.53 3.20 -7.34
CA PRO A 54 9.64 2.18 -8.37
C PRO A 54 10.18 0.84 -7.85
N ALA A 55 11.16 0.87 -6.94
CA ALA A 55 11.70 -0.34 -6.32
C ALA A 55 10.65 -1.02 -5.43
N LYS A 56 9.94 -0.26 -4.60
CA LYS A 56 8.87 -0.80 -3.73
C LYS A 56 7.67 -1.34 -4.51
N MET A 57 7.36 -0.75 -5.65
CA MET A 57 6.36 -1.29 -6.58
C MET A 57 6.78 -2.66 -7.13
N ASN A 58 8.05 -2.85 -7.48
CA ASN A 58 8.55 -4.16 -7.89
C ASN A 58 8.44 -5.18 -6.75
N ASP A 59 8.87 -4.80 -5.54
CA ASP A 59 8.79 -5.68 -4.37
C ASP A 59 7.33 -6.11 -4.08
N LEU A 60 6.37 -5.20 -4.23
CA LEU A 60 4.94 -5.51 -4.07
C LEU A 60 4.45 -6.49 -5.14
N ILE A 61 4.82 -6.27 -6.41
CA ILE A 61 4.45 -7.14 -7.52
C ILE A 61 5.05 -8.54 -7.33
N GLU A 62 6.34 -8.65 -7.00
CA GLU A 62 7.00 -9.93 -6.74
C GLU A 62 6.37 -10.67 -5.55
N ALA A 63 6.00 -9.96 -4.49
CA ALA A 63 5.32 -10.55 -3.34
C ALA A 63 3.93 -11.09 -3.71
N LEU A 64 3.21 -10.40 -4.60
CA LEU A 64 1.91 -10.84 -5.13
C LEU A 64 2.05 -12.06 -6.06
N GLU A 65 3.06 -12.09 -6.93
CA GLU A 65 3.30 -13.20 -7.86
C GLU A 65 3.56 -14.54 -7.13
N ARG A 66 4.12 -14.49 -5.92
CA ARG A 66 4.34 -15.66 -5.06
C ARG A 66 3.08 -16.16 -4.34
N GLN A 67 1.98 -15.41 -4.38
CA GLN A 67 0.73 -15.84 -3.76
C GLN A 67 -0.01 -16.88 -4.62
N LYS A 68 -0.94 -17.59 -3.97
CA LYS A 68 -1.87 -18.49 -4.67
C LYS A 68 -2.78 -17.70 -5.61
N ALA A 69 -3.30 -18.37 -6.64
CA ALA A 69 -4.14 -17.73 -7.65
C ALA A 69 -5.43 -17.12 -7.06
N ASP A 70 -6.01 -17.75 -6.03
CA ASP A 70 -7.20 -17.32 -5.32
C ASP A 70 -6.93 -16.26 -4.23
N PHE A 71 -5.68 -15.80 -4.08
CA PHE A 71 -5.32 -14.80 -3.08
C PHE A 71 -6.11 -13.52 -3.26
N ARG A 72 -6.60 -12.99 -2.13
CA ARG A 72 -7.33 -11.73 -2.03
C ARG A 72 -6.78 -10.91 -0.88
N VAL A 73 -6.82 -9.60 -1.04
CA VAL A 73 -6.55 -8.69 0.07
C VAL A 73 -7.87 -8.42 0.79
N GLU A 74 -7.98 -8.89 2.04
CA GLU A 74 -9.19 -8.69 2.86
C GLU A 74 -9.26 -7.30 3.52
N TRP A 75 -8.23 -6.47 3.35
CA TRP A 75 -8.19 -5.12 3.93
C TRP A 75 -8.94 -4.11 3.04
N SER A 76 -9.90 -3.37 3.61
CA SER A 76 -10.74 -2.43 2.87
C SER A 76 -10.05 -1.12 2.42
N PHE A 77 -8.87 -0.81 2.98
CA PHE A 77 -8.12 0.46 2.85
C PHE A 77 -8.99 1.73 2.92
N ALA A 78 -10.15 1.67 3.56
CA ALA A 78 -11.16 2.72 3.46
C ALA A 78 -10.68 4.02 4.11
N GLY A 79 -10.09 3.95 5.31
CA GLY A 79 -9.53 5.11 5.99
C GLY A 79 -8.30 5.68 5.29
N ILE A 80 -7.43 4.82 4.74
CA ILE A 80 -6.28 5.26 3.94
C ILE A 80 -6.74 6.05 2.70
N LYS A 81 -7.70 5.51 1.93
CA LYS A 81 -8.26 6.21 0.76
C LYS A 81 -8.93 7.52 1.17
N HIS A 82 -9.68 7.53 2.27
CA HIS A 82 -10.34 8.72 2.78
C HIS A 82 -9.33 9.83 3.15
N PHE A 83 -8.29 9.48 3.88
CA PHE A 83 -7.22 10.39 4.27
C PHE A 83 -6.46 10.96 3.07
N ILE A 84 -6.08 10.10 2.11
CA ILE A 84 -5.42 10.53 0.86
C ILE A 84 -6.29 11.50 0.06
N ASN A 85 -7.61 11.28 0.07
CA ASN A 85 -8.54 12.14 -0.64
C ASN A 85 -8.61 13.56 -0.03
N GLN A 86 -8.46 13.68 1.29
CA GLN A 86 -8.57 14.96 2.00
C GLN A 86 -7.24 15.69 2.18
N SER A 87 -6.12 14.96 2.25
CA SER A 87 -4.82 15.56 2.56
C SER A 87 -4.21 16.30 1.35
N ALA A 88 -3.78 17.54 1.58
CA ALA A 88 -3.08 18.36 0.59
C ALA A 88 -1.68 17.79 0.25
N GLN A 89 -1.06 17.05 1.17
CA GLN A 89 0.25 16.42 0.99
C GLN A 89 0.28 15.45 -0.20
N PHE A 90 -0.85 14.82 -0.51
CA PHE A 90 -0.96 13.89 -1.63
C PHE A 90 -1.50 14.53 -2.90
N ALA A 91 -1.71 15.85 -2.96
CA ALA A 91 -2.40 16.48 -4.08
C ALA A 91 -1.83 16.07 -5.45
N SER A 92 -0.50 16.08 -5.61
CA SER A 92 0.17 15.71 -6.86
C SER A 92 0.12 14.22 -7.20
N ASN A 93 -0.12 13.34 -6.21
CA ASN A 93 -0.07 11.89 -6.38
C ASN A 93 -1.41 11.20 -6.06
N ARG A 94 -2.47 11.97 -5.77
CA ARG A 94 -3.73 11.46 -5.23
C ARG A 94 -4.37 10.43 -6.14
N ALA A 95 -4.50 10.74 -7.42
CA ALA A 95 -5.10 9.84 -8.39
C ALA A 95 -4.33 8.51 -8.48
N TRP A 96 -3.01 8.58 -8.52
CA TRP A 96 -2.15 7.40 -8.56
C TRP A 96 -2.26 6.55 -7.29
N LEU A 97 -2.24 7.19 -6.12
CA LEU A 97 -2.39 6.52 -4.81
C LEU A 97 -3.77 5.87 -4.64
N LEU A 98 -4.84 6.55 -5.04
CA LEU A 98 -6.18 5.96 -5.03
C LEU A 98 -6.27 4.79 -6.02
N GLY A 99 -5.59 4.88 -7.16
CA GLY A 99 -5.40 3.77 -8.10
C GLY A 99 -4.71 2.58 -7.45
N LEU A 100 -3.59 2.80 -6.74
CA LEU A 100 -2.85 1.76 -6.02
C LEU A 100 -3.76 1.01 -5.04
N PHE A 101 -4.43 1.71 -4.13
CA PHE A 101 -5.32 1.06 -3.15
C PHE A 101 -6.60 0.50 -3.78
N GLY A 102 -7.05 1.03 -4.91
CA GLY A 102 -8.13 0.46 -5.71
C GLY A 102 -7.73 -0.85 -6.39
N ALA A 103 -6.48 -0.97 -6.85
CA ALA A 103 -5.94 -2.19 -7.44
C ALA A 103 -5.91 -3.35 -6.44
N MET A 104 -5.58 -3.06 -5.17
CA MET A 104 -5.55 -4.04 -4.08
C MET A 104 -6.91 -4.71 -3.82
N GLY A 105 -8.03 -4.06 -4.19
CA GLY A 105 -9.38 -4.62 -4.08
C GLY A 105 -9.77 -5.58 -5.20
N GLY A 106 -8.81 -6.14 -5.94
CA GLY A 106 -9.07 -7.13 -6.99
C GLY A 106 -9.64 -8.44 -6.44
N GLU A 107 -10.43 -9.14 -7.27
CA GLU A 107 -11.11 -10.39 -6.89
C GLU A 107 -10.18 -11.60 -6.75
N ASN A 108 -8.95 -11.51 -7.24
CA ASN A 108 -7.91 -12.54 -7.15
C ASN A 108 -6.53 -11.92 -7.42
N ARG A 109 -5.47 -12.72 -7.28
CA ARG A 109 -4.08 -12.30 -7.49
C ARG A 109 -3.86 -11.66 -8.85
N ASP A 110 -4.35 -12.30 -9.92
CA ASP A 110 -4.07 -11.87 -11.29
C ASP A 110 -4.78 -10.55 -11.64
N ALA A 111 -5.99 -10.34 -11.11
CA ALA A 111 -6.72 -9.08 -11.23
C ALA A 111 -5.99 -7.93 -10.52
N ILE A 112 -5.40 -8.18 -9.34
CA ILE A 112 -4.57 -7.21 -8.62
C ILE A 112 -3.31 -6.89 -9.45
N LEU A 113 -2.57 -7.92 -9.87
CA LEU A 113 -1.34 -7.77 -10.66
C LEU A 113 -1.56 -7.00 -11.95
N LYS A 114 -2.64 -7.29 -12.67
CA LYS A 114 -3.00 -6.57 -13.92
C LYS A 114 -3.13 -5.06 -13.68
N LYS A 115 -3.86 -4.68 -12.62
CA LYS A 115 -4.08 -3.26 -12.28
C LYS A 115 -2.80 -2.59 -11.80
N LEU A 116 -1.98 -3.26 -10.99
CA LEU A 116 -0.70 -2.71 -10.51
C LEU A 116 0.32 -2.52 -11.63
N LYS A 117 0.41 -3.47 -12.58
CA LYS A 117 1.30 -3.34 -13.74
C LYS A 117 0.87 -2.19 -14.65
N ALA A 118 -0.43 -1.94 -14.79
CA ALA A 118 -0.94 -0.77 -15.53
C ALA A 118 -0.62 0.57 -14.85
N LEU A 119 -0.50 0.63 -13.51
CA LEU A 119 -0.14 1.84 -12.77
C LEU A 119 1.37 2.17 -12.78
N LYS A 120 2.21 1.19 -13.13
CA LYS A 120 3.66 1.35 -13.21
C LYS A 120 4.11 1.93 -14.57
N ASN A 121 3.30 1.73 -15.61
CA ASN A 121 3.54 2.20 -16.98
C ASN A 121 3.03 3.63 -17.17
#